data_AF-T4VSH1-F1
#
_entry.id   AF-T4VSH1-F1
#
_cell.length_a   1.000
_cell.length_b   1.000
_cell.length_c   1.000
_cell.angle_alpha   90.00
_cell.angle_beta   90.00
_cell.angle_gamma   90.00
#
_symmetry.space_group_name_H-M   'P 1'
#
loop_
_entity.id
_entity.type
_entity.pdbx_description
1 polymer ?
#
loop_
_entity_poly.entity_id
_entity_poly.type
_entity_poly.pdbx_seq_one_letter_code
_entity_poly.pdbx_strand_id
1 'polypeptide(L)'
;MCNDIRVTKQEVRDFLLINFGLITFLAIFVFISFSKPNSDDFLYNFAITFMYIPAFSVMVVLKKSSYYEFGDVVNKFFNFFIIATILRVIFSILEPFFIKNVIISSLIDPIVSLYILYSVFVNYSDFEIFNLSLNKNFKKVLFCIGIYLVIFTVGCSPDLIHMHFSVANFIDALLQISVGIVMNIILGISLFFGEEFGWRYFLQPRLQKIYGKRLGVIILGPIWGVWHLPLCMTLYSPQTPLYCIISHVLFCTTLGVFLGYAYMKTENLWTPMLIHLIGNLIALSNGGGLDTIITLNDLLIAILFESVLYLPFLFAKVYRPNKDDIGVSIDN
;
A
#
# COMPACT_ATOMS: atom_id res chain seq x y z
N MET A 1 -10.29 -16.29 -9.99
CA MET A 1 -8.84 -16.63 -9.94
C MET A 1 -8.66 -18.03 -10.52
N CYS A 2 -7.52 -18.32 -11.15
CA CYS A 2 -7.20 -19.67 -11.61
C CYS A 2 -7.16 -20.63 -10.40
N ASN A 3 -7.81 -21.79 -10.50
CA ASN A 3 -7.84 -22.78 -9.42
C ASN A 3 -6.55 -23.62 -9.35
N ASP A 4 -5.71 -23.60 -10.39
CA ASP A 4 -4.44 -24.31 -10.41
C ASP A 4 -3.39 -23.65 -9.48
N ILE A 5 -2.84 -24.44 -8.56
CA ILE A 5 -1.80 -24.01 -7.62
C ILE A 5 -0.45 -23.73 -8.32
N ARG A 6 -0.13 -24.43 -9.41
CA ARG A 6 1.09 -24.21 -10.19
C ARG A 6 1.07 -22.84 -10.85
N VAL A 7 -0.06 -22.51 -11.48
CA VAL A 7 -0.30 -21.18 -12.06
C VAL A 7 -0.22 -20.10 -10.98
N THR A 8 -0.83 -20.34 -9.81
CA THR A 8 -0.78 -19.40 -8.67
C THR A 8 0.66 -19.13 -8.22
N LYS A 9 1.50 -20.17 -8.09
CA LYS A 9 2.92 -20.02 -7.74
C LYS A 9 3.70 -19.26 -8.81
N GLN A 10 3.43 -19.51 -10.09
CA GLN A 10 4.05 -18.78 -11.19
C GLN A 10 3.68 -17.29 -11.17
N GLU A 11 2.41 -16.97 -10.97
CA GLU A 11 1.94 -15.58 -10.87
C GLU A 11 2.59 -14.82 -9.71
N VAL A 12 2.73 -15.46 -8.54
CA VAL A 12 3.46 -14.88 -7.40
C VAL A 12 4.91 -14.61 -7.76
N ARG A 13 5.60 -15.58 -8.37
CA ARG A 13 6.99 -15.42 -8.79
C ARG A 13 7.15 -14.28 -9.78
N ASP A 14 6.35 -14.26 -10.84
CA ASP A 14 6.47 -13.28 -11.92
C ASP A 14 6.13 -11.87 -11.41
N PHE A 15 5.13 -11.74 -10.53
CA PHE A 15 4.82 -10.48 -9.84
C PHE A 15 5.99 -9.98 -9.00
N LEU A 16 6.58 -10.84 -8.16
CA LEU A 16 7.71 -10.45 -7.31
C LEU A 16 8.94 -10.07 -8.13
N LEU A 17 9.23 -10.80 -9.21
CA LEU A 17 10.34 -10.49 -10.12
C LEU A 17 10.20 -9.12 -10.79
N ILE A 18 9.00 -8.80 -11.32
CA ILE A 18 8.75 -7.49 -11.95
C ILE A 18 8.81 -6.38 -10.91
N ASN A 19 8.13 -6.57 -9.76
CA ASN A 19 8.03 -5.56 -8.72
C ASN A 19 9.42 -5.25 -8.11
N PHE A 20 10.10 -6.24 -7.54
CA PHE A 20 11.42 -6.02 -6.94
C PHE A 20 12.50 -5.73 -7.98
N GLY A 21 12.36 -6.22 -9.22
CA GLY A 21 13.25 -5.85 -10.32
C GLY A 21 13.19 -4.36 -10.63
N LEU A 22 11.99 -3.78 -10.73
CA LEU A 22 11.81 -2.34 -10.93
C LEU A 22 12.25 -1.52 -9.72
N ILE A 23 11.96 -1.97 -8.49
CA ILE A 23 12.42 -1.31 -7.27
C ILE A 23 13.95 -1.27 -7.21
N THR A 24 14.61 -2.40 -7.50
CA THR A 24 16.08 -2.49 -7.52
C THR A 24 16.67 -1.60 -8.62
N PHE A 25 16.05 -1.58 -9.80
CA PHE A 25 16.47 -0.69 -10.88
C PHE A 25 16.35 0.80 -10.50
N LEU A 26 15.21 1.20 -9.93
CA LEU A 26 14.99 2.58 -9.48
C LEU A 26 15.88 2.95 -8.29
N ALA A 27 16.20 1.99 -7.41
CA ALA A 27 17.09 2.21 -6.29
C ALA A 27 18.45 2.79 -6.74
N ILE A 28 18.97 2.37 -7.90
CA ILE A 28 20.20 2.95 -8.47
C ILE A 28 20.08 4.48 -8.58
N PHE A 29 18.96 4.98 -9.08
CA PHE A 29 18.71 6.41 -9.25
C PHE A 29 18.39 7.11 -7.92
N VAL A 30 17.71 6.42 -7.00
CA VAL A 30 17.48 6.90 -5.63
C VAL A 30 18.82 7.17 -4.93
N PHE A 31 19.76 6.23 -4.97
CA PHE A 31 21.09 6.40 -4.36
C PHE A 31 21.94 7.47 -5.06
N ILE A 32 21.84 7.60 -6.39
CA ILE A 32 22.48 8.70 -7.12
C ILE A 32 21.92 10.06 -6.68
N SER A 33 20.59 10.16 -6.53
CA SER A 33 19.94 11.39 -6.07
C SER A 33 20.29 11.71 -4.62
N PHE A 34 20.32 10.72 -3.73
CA PHE A 34 20.71 10.89 -2.31
C PHE A 34 22.13 11.45 -2.14
N SER A 35 23.02 11.18 -3.09
CA SER A 35 24.39 11.71 -3.07
C SER A 35 24.49 13.19 -3.46
N LYS A 36 23.39 13.82 -3.89
CA LYS A 36 23.34 15.23 -4.31
C LYS A 36 22.80 16.11 -3.18
N PRO A 37 23.26 17.37 -3.06
CA PRO A 37 22.69 18.31 -2.10
C PRO A 37 21.23 18.67 -2.46
N ASN A 38 20.40 18.90 -1.44
CA ASN A 38 18.98 19.28 -1.56
C ASN A 38 18.16 18.29 -2.41
N SER A 39 18.33 16.99 -2.15
CA SER A 39 17.70 15.91 -2.92
C SER A 39 16.34 15.45 -2.40
N ASP A 40 15.85 15.97 -1.29
CA ASP A 40 14.70 15.45 -0.55
C ASP A 40 13.43 15.37 -1.42
N ASP A 41 13.17 16.42 -2.19
CA ASP A 41 12.05 16.49 -3.15
C ASP A 41 12.14 15.35 -4.19
N PHE A 42 13.34 15.07 -4.71
CA PHE A 42 13.56 14.00 -5.68
C PHE A 42 13.42 12.62 -5.05
N LEU A 43 13.91 12.43 -3.82
CA LEU A 43 13.79 11.17 -3.09
C LEU A 43 12.33 10.88 -2.74
N TYR A 44 11.58 11.90 -2.29
CA TYR A 44 10.15 11.81 -2.08
C TYR A 44 9.41 11.45 -3.37
N ASN A 45 9.80 12.05 -4.50
CA ASN A 45 9.22 11.72 -5.80
C ASN A 45 9.44 10.25 -6.22
N PHE A 46 10.59 9.66 -5.86
CA PHE A 46 10.81 8.23 -6.05
C PHE A 46 9.92 7.39 -5.14
N ALA A 47 9.70 7.80 -3.88
CA ALA A 47 8.76 7.11 -2.99
C ALA A 47 7.33 7.09 -3.56
N ILE A 48 6.87 8.20 -4.13
CA ILE A 48 5.58 8.25 -4.82
C ILE A 48 5.56 7.35 -6.05
N THR A 49 6.64 7.33 -6.83
CA THR A 49 6.77 6.43 -8.00
C THR A 49 6.74 4.96 -7.60
N PHE A 50 7.36 4.60 -6.47
CA PHE A 50 7.35 3.24 -5.96
C PHE A 50 5.90 2.75 -5.79
N MET A 51 5.00 3.57 -5.23
CA MET A 51 3.61 3.19 -4.97
C MET A 51 2.82 2.73 -6.22
N TYR A 52 3.24 3.08 -7.44
CA TYR A 52 2.61 2.59 -8.69
C TYR A 52 3.02 1.16 -9.08
N ILE A 53 4.19 0.71 -8.64
CA ILE A 53 4.85 -0.50 -9.13
C ILE A 53 4.06 -1.79 -8.82
N PRO A 54 3.42 -1.95 -7.66
CA PRO A 54 2.69 -3.19 -7.37
C PRO A 54 1.54 -3.39 -8.36
N ALA A 55 0.67 -2.40 -8.58
CA ALA A 55 -0.43 -2.50 -9.55
C ALA A 55 0.08 -2.68 -10.99
N PHE A 56 1.14 -1.97 -11.38
CA PHE A 56 1.79 -2.19 -12.67
C PHE A 56 2.20 -3.65 -12.86
N SER A 57 2.85 -4.23 -11.83
CA SER A 57 3.30 -5.62 -11.84
C SER A 57 2.13 -6.59 -12.00
N VAL A 58 1.00 -6.32 -11.33
CA VAL A 58 -0.24 -7.10 -11.50
C VAL A 58 -0.72 -7.05 -12.94
N MET A 59 -0.84 -5.86 -13.52
CA MET A 59 -1.41 -5.68 -14.86
C MET A 59 -0.54 -6.36 -15.92
N VAL A 60 0.79 -6.31 -15.79
CA VAL A 60 1.72 -7.03 -16.68
C VAL A 60 1.54 -8.54 -16.55
N VAL A 61 1.49 -9.08 -15.33
CA VAL A 61 1.31 -10.53 -15.10
C VAL A 61 -0.03 -11.01 -15.65
N LEU A 62 -1.12 -10.29 -15.35
CA LEU A 62 -2.46 -10.68 -15.79
C LEU A 62 -2.62 -10.60 -17.31
N LYS A 63 -2.07 -9.57 -17.98
CA LYS A 63 -2.14 -9.45 -19.45
C LYS A 63 -1.29 -10.49 -20.19
N LYS A 64 -0.20 -10.96 -19.58
CA LYS A 64 0.66 -12.00 -20.17
C LYS A 64 0.07 -13.41 -20.01
N SER A 65 -0.81 -13.59 -19.03
CA SER A 65 -1.39 -14.89 -18.70
C SER A 65 -2.55 -15.24 -19.63
N SER A 66 -2.51 -16.44 -20.23
CA SER A 66 -3.59 -16.96 -21.06
C SER A 66 -4.83 -17.38 -20.27
N TYR A 67 -4.80 -17.30 -18.94
CA TYR A 67 -5.91 -17.69 -18.06
C TYR A 67 -6.90 -16.53 -17.80
N TYR A 68 -6.59 -15.32 -18.26
CA TYR A 68 -7.42 -14.15 -18.05
C TYR A 68 -7.75 -13.48 -19.37
N GLU A 69 -9.03 -13.31 -19.62
CA GLU A 69 -9.55 -12.47 -20.69
C GLU A 69 -10.37 -11.36 -20.05
N PHE A 70 -10.07 -10.13 -20.46
CA PHE A 70 -10.73 -8.93 -19.95
C PHE A 70 -11.48 -8.24 -21.09
N GLY A 71 -12.63 -7.64 -20.78
CA GLY A 71 -13.35 -6.78 -21.72
C GLY A 71 -12.57 -5.52 -22.09
N ASP A 72 -13.03 -4.82 -23.12
CA ASP A 72 -12.36 -3.64 -23.67
C ASP A 72 -12.15 -2.52 -22.64
N VAL A 73 -13.12 -2.32 -21.74
CA VAL A 73 -13.06 -1.29 -20.68
C VAL A 73 -11.85 -1.54 -19.77
N VAL A 74 -11.74 -2.75 -19.23
CA VAL A 74 -10.65 -3.15 -18.34
C VAL A 74 -9.30 -3.14 -19.08
N ASN A 75 -9.27 -3.57 -20.34
CA ASN A 75 -8.05 -3.52 -21.15
C ASN A 75 -7.55 -2.09 -21.40
N LYS A 76 -8.45 -1.16 -21.71
CA LYS A 76 -8.12 0.27 -21.84
C LYS A 76 -7.59 0.83 -20.52
N PHE A 77 -8.25 0.49 -19.41
CA PHE A 77 -7.83 0.90 -18.08
C PHE A 77 -6.42 0.40 -17.72
N PHE A 78 -6.14 -0.89 -17.94
CA PHE A 78 -4.81 -1.47 -17.72
C PHE A 78 -3.74 -0.80 -18.58
N ASN A 79 -4.02 -0.61 -19.87
CA ASN A 79 -3.07 0.04 -20.77
C ASN A 79 -2.78 1.48 -20.32
N PHE A 80 -3.80 2.24 -19.93
CA PHE A 80 -3.63 3.59 -19.41
C PHE A 80 -2.74 3.62 -18.17
N PHE A 81 -3.02 2.77 -17.16
CA PHE A 81 -2.24 2.74 -15.92
C PHE A 81 -0.80 2.29 -16.15
N ILE A 82 -0.58 1.30 -17.04
CA ILE A 82 0.75 0.85 -17.48
C ILE A 82 1.53 2.01 -18.10
N ILE A 83 0.93 2.71 -19.06
CA ILE A 83 1.57 3.86 -19.74
C ILE A 83 1.87 4.96 -18.72
N ALA A 84 0.93 5.31 -17.85
CA ALA A 84 1.13 6.32 -16.81
C ALA A 84 2.27 5.95 -15.86
N THR A 85 2.38 4.68 -15.45
CA THR A 85 3.47 4.20 -14.60
C THR A 85 4.83 4.29 -15.32
N ILE A 86 4.89 3.89 -16.60
CA ILE A 86 6.12 4.01 -17.40
C ILE A 86 6.55 5.48 -17.51
N LEU A 87 5.61 6.38 -17.79
CA LEU A 87 5.88 7.83 -17.85
C LEU A 87 6.37 8.35 -16.49
N ARG A 88 5.71 7.95 -15.39
CA ARG A 88 6.10 8.33 -14.02
C ARG A 88 7.54 7.88 -13.72
N VAL A 89 7.90 6.65 -14.07
CA VAL A 89 9.25 6.10 -13.94
C VAL A 89 10.26 6.90 -14.76
N ILE A 90 9.98 7.14 -16.04
CA ILE A 90 10.88 7.90 -16.93
C ILE A 90 11.12 9.30 -16.39
N PHE A 91 10.07 10.05 -16.06
CA PHE A 91 10.22 11.42 -15.57
C PHE A 91 10.94 11.47 -14.22
N SER A 92 10.64 10.55 -13.29
CA SER A 92 11.30 10.52 -11.98
C SER A 92 12.79 10.22 -12.09
N ILE A 93 13.21 9.43 -13.10
CA ILE A 93 14.62 9.22 -13.41
C ILE A 93 15.26 10.48 -14.00
N LEU A 94 14.58 11.19 -14.90
CA LEU A 94 15.16 12.33 -15.63
C LEU A 94 15.21 13.62 -14.81
N GLU A 95 14.19 13.89 -14.00
CA GLU A 95 14.04 15.13 -13.23
C GLU A 95 15.29 15.51 -12.41
N PRO A 96 15.90 14.60 -11.62
CA PRO A 96 17.09 14.92 -10.83
C PRO A 96 18.33 15.34 -11.64
N PHE A 97 18.33 15.14 -12.97
CA PHE A 97 19.45 15.48 -13.85
C PHE A 97 19.19 16.71 -14.71
N PHE A 98 17.94 16.95 -15.10
CA PHE A 98 17.61 17.96 -16.11
C PHE A 98 16.75 19.12 -15.60
N ILE A 99 16.04 18.95 -14.48
CA ILE A 99 15.03 19.92 -14.01
C ILE A 99 15.32 20.29 -12.56
N LYS A 100 15.55 21.58 -12.30
CA LYS A 100 15.71 22.10 -10.94
C LYS A 100 14.36 22.54 -10.39
N ASN A 101 14.05 22.11 -9.16
CA ASN A 101 12.94 22.62 -8.33
C ASN A 101 11.52 22.40 -8.89
N VAL A 102 11.34 21.54 -9.89
CA VAL A 102 10.02 21.20 -10.44
C VAL A 102 9.93 19.70 -10.65
N ILE A 103 8.90 19.09 -10.07
CA ILE A 103 8.56 17.67 -10.22
C ILE A 103 7.36 17.58 -11.18
N ILE A 104 7.63 17.50 -12.49
CA ILE A 104 6.59 17.41 -13.52
C ILE A 104 5.80 16.11 -13.40
N SER A 105 6.49 15.04 -12.99
CA SER A 105 5.95 13.70 -12.77
C SER A 105 4.82 13.67 -11.74
N SER A 106 4.77 14.63 -10.81
CA SER A 106 3.66 14.79 -9.84
C SER A 106 2.31 15.11 -10.50
N LEU A 107 2.30 15.66 -11.73
CA LEU A 107 1.07 15.94 -12.47
C LEU A 107 0.37 14.66 -12.96
N ILE A 108 1.08 13.54 -13.02
CA ILE A 108 0.52 12.25 -13.42
C ILE A 108 -0.45 11.74 -12.34
N ASP A 109 -0.15 11.99 -11.08
CA ASP A 109 -0.89 11.45 -9.93
C ASP A 109 -2.38 11.88 -9.91
N PRO A 110 -2.72 13.17 -10.04
CA PRO A 110 -4.12 13.59 -10.12
C PRO A 110 -4.81 13.13 -11.40
N ILE A 111 -4.11 13.09 -12.54
CA ILE A 111 -4.70 12.63 -13.81
C ILE A 111 -5.10 11.16 -13.70
N VAL A 112 -4.21 10.31 -13.16
CA VAL A 112 -4.49 8.88 -12.97
C VAL A 112 -5.57 8.68 -11.91
N SER A 113 -5.54 9.45 -10.82
CA SER A 113 -6.56 9.40 -9.77
C SER A 113 -7.95 9.69 -10.31
N LEU A 114 -8.11 10.79 -11.05
CA LEU A 114 -9.37 11.16 -11.69
C LEU A 114 -9.83 10.10 -12.70
N TYR A 115 -8.91 9.53 -13.47
CA TYR A 115 -9.24 8.47 -14.43
C TYR A 115 -9.65 7.15 -13.75
N ILE A 116 -9.04 6.77 -12.63
CA ILE A 116 -9.45 5.61 -11.83
C ILE A 116 -10.88 5.83 -11.32
N LEU A 117 -11.14 6.99 -10.69
CA LEU A 117 -12.47 7.33 -10.20
C LEU A 117 -13.49 7.28 -11.35
N TYR A 118 -13.23 8.00 -12.45
CA TYR A 118 -14.10 8.00 -13.62
C TYR A 118 -14.38 6.58 -14.14
N SER A 119 -13.33 5.77 -14.32
CA SER A 119 -13.46 4.42 -14.88
C SER A 119 -14.31 3.52 -13.98
N VAL A 120 -14.09 3.55 -12.66
CA VAL A 120 -14.83 2.74 -11.70
C VAL A 120 -16.26 3.24 -11.50
N PHE A 121 -16.49 4.56 -11.46
CA PHE A 121 -17.84 5.11 -11.28
C PHE A 121 -18.72 4.87 -12.51
N VAL A 122 -18.18 5.06 -13.73
CA VAL A 122 -18.94 4.92 -14.97
C VAL A 122 -19.13 3.46 -15.37
N ASN A 123 -18.12 2.61 -15.17
CA ASN A 123 -18.12 1.22 -15.61
C ASN A 123 -18.10 0.24 -14.42
N TYR A 124 -18.86 0.54 -13.37
CA TYR A 124 -18.77 -0.18 -12.08
C TYR A 124 -18.90 -1.70 -12.21
N SER A 125 -19.72 -2.19 -13.15
CA SER A 125 -19.91 -3.64 -13.41
C SER A 125 -18.62 -4.33 -13.84
N ASP A 126 -17.82 -3.68 -14.69
CA ASP A 126 -16.55 -4.22 -15.19
C ASP A 126 -15.48 -4.31 -14.10
N PHE A 127 -15.59 -3.48 -13.06
CA PHE A 127 -14.63 -3.39 -11.96
C PHE A 127 -15.02 -4.23 -10.72
N GLU A 128 -16.20 -4.85 -10.70
CA GLU A 128 -16.60 -5.77 -9.62
C GLU A 128 -15.66 -6.98 -9.51
N ILE A 129 -15.09 -7.44 -10.63
CA ILE A 129 -14.11 -8.54 -10.66
C ILE A 129 -12.86 -8.24 -9.81
N PHE A 130 -12.56 -6.96 -9.62
CA PHE A 130 -11.43 -6.47 -8.83
C PHE A 130 -11.82 -6.13 -7.39
N ASN A 131 -13.06 -6.41 -6.99
CA ASN A 131 -13.67 -5.92 -5.75
C ASN A 131 -13.63 -4.38 -5.61
N LEU A 132 -13.59 -3.65 -6.72
CA LEU A 132 -13.68 -2.19 -6.75
C LEU A 132 -15.15 -1.75 -6.86
N SER A 133 -15.95 -2.13 -5.86
CA SER A 133 -17.37 -1.84 -5.81
C SER A 133 -17.68 -0.80 -4.74
N LEU A 134 -18.41 0.26 -5.09
CA LEU A 134 -18.69 1.35 -4.15
C LEU A 134 -19.69 0.96 -3.06
N ASN A 135 -20.70 0.17 -3.42
CA ASN A 135 -21.81 -0.17 -2.53
C ASN A 135 -21.62 -1.51 -1.80
N LYS A 136 -20.75 -2.38 -2.31
CA LYS A 136 -20.57 -3.73 -1.77
C LYS A 136 -20.07 -3.67 -0.33
N ASN A 137 -20.87 -4.24 0.59
CA ASN A 137 -20.57 -4.31 2.02
C ASN A 137 -20.25 -2.95 2.68
N PHE A 138 -20.80 -1.83 2.18
CA PHE A 138 -20.45 -0.48 2.62
C PHE A 138 -20.49 -0.26 4.15
N LYS A 139 -21.48 -0.81 4.86
CA LYS A 139 -21.54 -0.74 6.34
C LYS A 139 -20.32 -1.38 7.02
N LYS A 140 -19.81 -2.49 6.47
CA LYS A 140 -18.59 -3.14 6.97
C LYS A 140 -17.34 -2.31 6.65
N VAL A 141 -17.33 -1.59 5.52
CA VAL A 141 -16.26 -0.64 5.17
C VAL A 141 -16.17 0.46 6.24
N LEU A 142 -17.29 1.13 6.51
CA LEU A 142 -17.36 2.16 7.57
C LEU A 142 -16.95 1.61 8.94
N PHE A 143 -17.37 0.39 9.27
CA PHE A 143 -16.97 -0.26 10.52
C PHE A 143 -15.47 -0.51 10.61
N CYS A 144 -14.82 -0.99 9.53
CA CYS A 144 -13.37 -1.21 9.53
C CYS A 144 -12.58 0.11 9.60
N ILE A 145 -13.03 1.15 8.90
CA ILE A 145 -12.45 2.49 9.00
C ILE A 145 -12.62 3.03 10.42
N GLY A 146 -13.80 2.89 11.03
CA GLY A 146 -14.05 3.31 12.42
C GLY A 146 -13.14 2.60 13.42
N ILE A 147 -12.95 1.28 13.28
CA ILE A 147 -11.99 0.53 14.10
C ILE A 147 -10.57 1.09 13.91
N TYR A 148 -10.15 1.33 12.67
CA TYR A 148 -8.82 1.86 12.40
C TYR A 148 -8.59 3.20 13.09
N LEU A 149 -9.56 4.12 13.00
CA LEU A 149 -9.50 5.43 13.66
C LEU A 149 -9.44 5.31 15.19
N VAL A 150 -10.15 4.34 15.77
CA VAL A 150 -10.06 4.07 17.23
C VAL A 150 -8.68 3.51 17.60
N ILE A 151 -8.17 2.53 16.85
CA ILE A 151 -6.83 1.97 17.07
C ILE A 151 -5.78 3.08 16.98
N PHE A 152 -5.90 3.94 15.98
CA PHE A 152 -4.98 5.03 15.74
C PHE A 152 -5.01 6.07 16.87
N THR A 153 -6.20 6.50 17.30
CA THR A 153 -6.33 7.47 18.41
C THR A 153 -5.78 6.92 19.73
N VAL A 154 -5.96 5.64 20.01
CA VAL A 154 -5.33 4.97 21.15
C VAL A 154 -3.80 4.93 21.00
N GLY A 155 -3.30 4.64 19.79
CA GLY A 155 -1.86 4.62 19.48
C GLY A 155 -1.16 5.97 19.68
N CYS A 156 -1.82 7.09 19.35
CA CYS A 156 -1.27 8.45 19.52
C CYS A 156 -1.50 9.05 20.92
N SER A 157 -2.17 8.32 21.83
CA SER A 157 -2.49 8.83 23.17
C SER A 157 -1.28 9.27 24.02
N PRO A 158 -0.07 8.68 23.93
CA PRO A 158 1.08 9.14 24.72
C PRO A 158 1.52 10.56 24.37
N ASP A 159 1.48 10.93 23.08
CA ASP A 159 1.86 12.27 22.61
C ASP A 159 0.76 13.31 22.91
N LEU A 160 -0.50 12.89 22.87
CA LEU A 160 -1.66 13.73 23.18
C LEU A 160 -1.71 14.15 24.66
N ILE A 161 -1.17 13.35 25.58
CA ILE A 161 -1.13 13.67 27.02
C ILE A 161 -0.17 14.84 27.32
N HIS A 162 0.87 15.00 26.50
CA HIS A 162 1.83 16.10 26.63
C HIS A 162 1.44 17.36 25.83
N MET A 163 0.44 17.25 24.95
CA MET A 163 -0.10 18.38 24.22
C MET A 163 -1.01 19.22 25.13
N HIS A 164 -0.79 20.53 25.15
CA HIS A 164 -1.79 21.46 25.69
C HIS A 164 -3.05 21.38 24.82
N PHE A 165 -4.04 20.60 25.27
CA PHE A 165 -5.31 20.45 24.57
C PHE A 165 -6.01 21.80 24.47
N SER A 166 -6.16 22.28 23.24
CA SER A 166 -6.99 23.43 22.92
C SER A 166 -8.08 22.98 21.94
N VAL A 167 -9.31 23.41 22.17
CA VAL A 167 -10.45 23.10 21.29
C VAL A 167 -10.17 23.60 19.86
N ALA A 168 -9.48 24.74 19.72
CA ALA A 168 -9.08 25.29 18.43
C ALA A 168 -8.11 24.36 17.68
N ASN A 169 -7.04 23.91 18.35
CA ASN A 169 -6.05 23.01 17.73
C ASN A 169 -6.68 21.68 17.32
N PHE A 170 -7.63 21.18 18.13
CA PHE A 170 -8.37 19.96 17.80
C PHE A 170 -9.26 20.12 16.56
N ILE A 171 -9.99 21.24 16.46
CA ILE A 171 -10.82 21.53 15.27
C ILE A 171 -9.95 21.71 14.03
N ASP A 172 -8.83 22.42 14.14
CA ASP A 172 -7.89 22.64 13.03
C ASP A 172 -7.30 21.32 12.54
N ALA A 173 -6.86 20.44 13.44
CA ALA A 173 -6.35 19.11 13.09
C ALA A 173 -7.43 18.26 12.40
N LEU A 174 -8.66 18.27 12.93
CA LEU A 174 -9.78 17.54 12.32
C LEU A 174 -10.10 18.06 10.91
N LEU A 175 -10.09 19.38 10.72
CA LEU A 175 -10.35 19.99 9.43
C LEU A 175 -9.24 19.66 8.42
N GLN A 176 -7.97 19.77 8.83
CA GLN A 176 -6.81 19.44 7.98
C GLN A 176 -6.84 17.98 7.53
N ILE A 177 -7.09 17.04 8.46
CA ILE A 177 -7.20 15.61 8.12
C ILE A 177 -8.40 15.37 7.20
N SER A 178 -9.56 15.97 7.49
CA SER A 178 -10.76 15.79 6.68
C SER A 178 -10.59 16.31 5.25
N VAL A 179 -10.02 17.51 5.10
CA VAL A 179 -9.67 18.09 3.79
C VAL A 179 -8.61 17.23 3.11
N GLY A 180 -7.57 16.82 3.83
CA GLY A 180 -6.51 15.96 3.32
C GLY A 180 -7.04 14.63 2.76
N ILE A 181 -7.99 14.00 3.45
CA ILE A 181 -8.65 12.77 2.99
C ILE A 181 -9.40 13.02 1.69
N VAL A 182 -10.24 14.05 1.62
CA VAL A 182 -11.02 14.36 0.40
C VAL A 182 -10.09 14.68 -0.76
N MET A 183 -9.06 15.50 -0.53
CA MET A 183 -8.09 15.86 -1.56
C MET A 183 -7.30 14.65 -2.06
N ASN A 184 -6.88 13.75 -1.17
CA ASN A 184 -6.16 12.54 -1.58
C ASN A 184 -7.07 11.51 -2.24
N ILE A 185 -8.35 11.42 -1.88
CA ILE A 185 -9.31 10.59 -2.63
C ILE A 185 -9.42 11.10 -4.07
N ILE A 186 -9.45 12.41 -4.30
CA ILE A 186 -9.64 12.98 -5.64
C ILE A 186 -8.32 12.98 -6.45
N LEU A 187 -7.21 13.34 -5.82
CA LEU A 187 -5.94 13.64 -6.50
C LEU A 187 -4.81 12.63 -6.24
N GLY A 188 -4.93 11.77 -5.23
CA GLY A 188 -3.86 10.85 -4.80
C GLY A 188 -4.28 9.38 -4.68
N ILE A 189 -5.51 9.03 -5.03
CA ILE A 189 -6.03 7.66 -4.85
C ILE A 189 -5.31 6.65 -5.72
N SER A 190 -4.67 7.11 -6.80
CA SER A 190 -3.79 6.30 -7.65
C SER A 190 -2.66 5.65 -6.88
N LEU A 191 -2.13 6.30 -5.84
CA LEU A 191 -1.03 5.79 -5.02
C LEU A 191 -1.47 4.56 -4.23
N PHE A 192 -2.60 4.69 -3.54
CA PHE A 192 -3.17 3.62 -2.70
C PHE A 192 -3.77 2.50 -3.54
N PHE A 193 -4.33 2.82 -4.71
CA PHE A 193 -4.69 1.82 -5.71
C PHE A 193 -3.43 1.06 -6.18
N GLY A 194 -2.36 1.79 -6.49
CA GLY A 194 -1.07 1.26 -6.92
C GLY A 194 -0.55 0.18 -5.98
N GLU A 195 -0.55 0.46 -4.68
CA GLU A 195 -0.12 -0.50 -3.67
C GLU A 195 -1.15 -1.60 -3.38
N GLU A 196 -2.37 -1.25 -2.96
CA GLU A 196 -3.31 -2.24 -2.45
C GLU A 196 -3.87 -3.16 -3.55
N PHE A 197 -3.89 -2.72 -4.81
CA PHE A 197 -4.20 -3.62 -5.94
C PHE A 197 -3.12 -4.71 -6.10
N GLY A 198 -1.86 -4.37 -5.87
CA GLY A 198 -0.76 -5.34 -5.82
C GLY A 198 -0.78 -6.20 -4.56
N TRP A 199 -0.84 -5.58 -3.38
CA TRP A 199 -0.68 -6.27 -2.11
C TRP A 199 -1.94 -7.06 -1.70
N ARG A 200 -3.12 -6.44 -1.69
CA ARG A 200 -4.36 -7.06 -1.16
C ARG A 200 -5.16 -7.78 -2.21
N TYR A 201 -5.34 -7.17 -3.38
CA TYR A 201 -6.12 -7.81 -4.44
C TYR A 201 -5.33 -8.95 -5.09
N PHE A 202 -4.05 -8.74 -5.40
CA PHE A 202 -3.29 -9.72 -6.16
C PHE A 202 -2.46 -10.68 -5.30
N LEU A 203 -1.50 -10.19 -4.51
CA LEU A 203 -0.51 -11.05 -3.85
C LEU A 203 -1.10 -11.78 -2.63
N GLN A 204 -1.87 -11.09 -1.78
CA GLN A 204 -2.46 -11.68 -0.57
C GLN A 204 -3.27 -12.94 -0.88
N PRO A 205 -4.27 -12.96 -1.78
CA PRO A 205 -5.12 -14.13 -1.93
C PRO A 205 -4.35 -15.31 -2.55
N ARG A 206 -3.31 -15.03 -3.34
CA ARG A 206 -2.41 -16.05 -3.89
C ARG A 206 -1.53 -16.69 -2.82
N LEU A 207 -0.93 -15.88 -1.94
CA LEU A 207 -0.18 -16.39 -0.80
C LEU A 207 -1.10 -17.15 0.17
N GLN A 208 -2.32 -16.66 0.39
CA GLN A 208 -3.31 -17.35 1.21
C GLN A 208 -3.77 -18.67 0.61
N LYS A 209 -3.83 -18.78 -0.72
CA LYS A 209 -4.12 -20.03 -1.41
C LYS A 209 -2.96 -21.04 -1.31
N ILE A 210 -1.71 -20.57 -1.30
CA ILE A 210 -0.52 -21.43 -1.21
C ILE A 210 -0.25 -21.88 0.24
N TYR A 211 -0.40 -20.98 1.21
CA TYR A 211 0.07 -21.17 2.59
C TYR A 211 -1.05 -21.14 3.64
N GLY A 212 -2.31 -20.94 3.23
CA GLY A 212 -3.44 -20.72 4.12
C GLY A 212 -3.60 -19.24 4.53
N LYS A 213 -4.80 -18.86 4.97
CA LYS A 213 -5.19 -17.44 5.16
C LYS A 213 -4.29 -16.66 6.13
N ARG A 214 -3.89 -17.28 7.25
CA ARG A 214 -3.05 -16.64 8.29
C ARG A 214 -1.61 -16.49 7.83
N LEU A 215 -0.99 -17.61 7.42
CA LEU A 215 0.41 -17.57 7.01
C LEU A 215 0.58 -16.75 5.72
N GLY A 216 -0.39 -16.78 4.81
CA GLY A 216 -0.38 -15.95 3.60
C GLY A 216 -0.36 -14.45 3.89
N VAL A 217 -1.12 -13.96 4.88
CA VAL A 217 -1.05 -12.54 5.27
C VAL A 217 0.22 -12.20 6.04
N ILE A 218 0.71 -13.12 6.88
CA ILE A 218 1.96 -12.93 7.64
C ILE A 218 3.15 -12.88 6.69
N ILE A 219 3.21 -13.72 5.65
CA ILE A 219 4.28 -13.71 4.64
C ILE A 219 4.25 -12.42 3.82
N LEU A 220 3.07 -11.89 3.50
CA LEU A 220 2.94 -10.64 2.76
C LEU A 220 3.57 -9.46 3.51
N GLY A 221 3.48 -9.45 4.84
CA GLY A 221 4.02 -8.39 5.69
C GLY A 221 5.50 -8.07 5.44
N PRO A 222 6.43 -9.02 5.64
CA PRO A 222 7.85 -8.81 5.38
C PRO A 222 8.16 -8.53 3.90
N ILE A 223 7.40 -9.09 2.95
CA ILE A 223 7.56 -8.76 1.53
C ILE A 223 7.31 -7.26 1.31
N TRP A 224 6.18 -6.75 1.83
CA TRP A 224 5.83 -5.34 1.72
C TRP A 224 6.79 -4.45 2.54
N GLY A 225 7.25 -4.88 3.71
CA GLY A 225 8.24 -4.13 4.49
C GLY A 225 9.60 -4.02 3.81
N VAL A 226 10.16 -5.13 3.32
CA VAL A 226 11.47 -5.15 2.63
C VAL A 226 11.46 -4.34 1.35
N TRP A 227 10.30 -4.21 0.70
CA TRP A 227 10.12 -3.37 -0.48
C TRP A 227 10.50 -1.89 -0.25
N HIS A 228 10.44 -1.41 1.00
CA HIS A 228 10.83 -0.04 1.39
C HIS A 228 12.35 0.13 1.60
N LEU A 229 13.15 -0.92 1.47
CA LEU A 229 14.58 -0.91 1.82
C LEU A 229 15.37 0.25 1.19
N PRO A 230 15.26 0.56 -0.12
CA PRO A 230 15.99 1.69 -0.70
C PRO A 230 15.64 3.03 -0.05
N LEU A 231 14.36 3.22 0.31
CA LEU A 231 13.87 4.46 0.92
C LEU A 231 14.24 4.55 2.40
N CYS A 232 14.29 3.43 3.13
CA CYS A 232 14.84 3.42 4.49
C CYS A 232 16.31 3.84 4.52
N MET A 233 17.08 3.49 3.50
CA MET A 233 18.50 3.83 3.39
C MET A 233 18.77 5.28 2.96
N THR A 234 17.77 6.00 2.44
CA THR A 234 17.99 7.28 1.76
C THR A 234 17.04 8.40 2.20
N LEU A 235 15.76 8.10 2.36
CA LEU A 235 14.69 9.09 2.57
C LEU A 235 14.18 9.09 4.02
N TYR A 236 13.86 7.91 4.55
CA TYR A 236 13.09 7.82 5.79
C TYR A 236 13.94 7.91 7.05
N SER A 237 15.12 7.28 7.05
CA SER A 237 15.99 7.20 8.22
C SER A 237 17.43 6.80 7.82
N PRO A 238 18.10 7.58 6.96
CA PRO A 238 19.42 7.22 6.44
C PRO A 238 20.51 7.09 7.54
N GLN A 239 20.32 7.70 8.72
CA GLN A 239 21.24 7.58 9.87
C GLN A 239 21.02 6.29 10.67
N THR A 240 19.80 5.73 10.66
CA THR A 240 19.45 4.49 11.35
C THR A 240 18.71 3.50 10.44
N PRO A 241 19.26 3.16 9.25
CA PRO A 241 18.52 2.48 8.19
C PRO A 241 18.14 1.05 8.55
N LEU A 242 18.95 0.39 9.40
CA LEU A 242 18.63 -0.95 9.90
C LEU A 242 17.40 -0.94 10.81
N TYR A 243 17.26 0.05 11.69
CA TYR A 243 16.09 0.16 12.55
C TYR A 243 14.85 0.57 11.73
N CYS A 244 15.03 1.42 10.71
CA CYS A 244 13.96 1.73 9.78
C CYS A 244 13.41 0.51 9.05
N ILE A 245 14.28 -0.35 8.52
CA ILE A 245 13.79 -1.53 7.78
C ILE A 245 13.13 -2.54 8.71
N ILE A 246 13.64 -2.74 9.93
CA ILE A 246 13.00 -3.61 10.92
C ILE A 246 11.64 -3.04 11.32
N SER A 247 11.55 -1.73 11.54
CA SER A 247 10.30 -1.03 11.84
C SER A 247 9.30 -1.15 10.69
N HIS A 248 9.70 -0.95 9.44
CA HIS A 248 8.83 -1.14 8.27
C HIS A 248 8.37 -2.60 8.11
N VAL A 249 9.25 -3.58 8.30
CA VAL A 249 8.87 -5.00 8.26
C VAL A 249 7.84 -5.32 9.34
N LEU A 250 8.04 -4.82 10.56
CA LEU A 250 7.07 -4.95 11.64
C LEU A 250 5.74 -4.29 11.24
N PHE A 251 5.75 -3.01 10.90
CA PHE A 251 4.56 -2.22 10.58
C PHE A 251 3.77 -2.79 9.41
N CYS A 252 4.43 -3.10 8.29
CA CYS A 252 3.78 -3.72 7.14
C CYS A 252 3.20 -5.11 7.48
N THR A 253 3.80 -5.84 8.44
CA THR A 253 3.26 -7.11 8.92
C THR A 253 2.04 -6.92 9.82
N THR A 254 2.14 -6.08 10.84
CA THR A 254 1.08 -5.83 11.81
C THR A 254 -0.10 -5.14 11.14
N LEU A 255 0.10 -4.00 10.45
CA LEU A 255 -0.92 -3.35 9.65
C LEU A 255 -1.45 -4.26 8.55
N GLY A 256 -0.58 -5.07 7.91
CA GLY A 256 -0.96 -6.03 6.88
C GLY A 256 -1.97 -7.06 7.35
N VAL A 257 -1.88 -7.53 8.61
CA VAL A 257 -2.89 -8.38 9.24
C VAL A 257 -4.24 -7.66 9.30
N PHE A 258 -4.27 -6.40 9.70
CA PHE A 258 -5.51 -5.64 9.80
C PHE A 258 -6.11 -5.29 8.43
N LEU A 259 -5.29 -4.85 7.48
CA LEU A 259 -5.72 -4.60 6.10
C LEU A 259 -6.23 -5.89 5.44
N GLY A 260 -5.58 -7.02 5.69
CA GLY A 260 -6.05 -8.32 5.22
C GLY A 260 -7.38 -8.73 5.85
N TYR A 261 -7.57 -8.50 7.15
CA TYR A 261 -8.86 -8.69 7.83
C TYR A 261 -9.93 -7.83 7.17
N ALA A 262 -9.67 -6.52 7.03
CA ALA A 262 -10.61 -5.56 6.49
C ALA A 262 -11.01 -5.96 5.06
N TYR A 263 -10.03 -6.26 4.20
CA TYR A 263 -10.27 -6.67 2.82
C TYR A 263 -11.12 -7.95 2.73
N MET A 264 -10.81 -9.01 3.49
CA MET A 264 -11.61 -10.24 3.47
C MET A 264 -13.00 -10.06 4.09
N LYS A 265 -13.14 -9.16 5.07
CA LYS A 265 -14.41 -8.90 5.75
C LYS A 265 -15.38 -8.11 4.87
N THR A 266 -14.86 -7.16 4.10
CA THR A 266 -15.64 -6.26 3.25
C THR A 266 -15.74 -6.77 1.81
N GLU A 267 -14.81 -7.61 1.36
CA GLU A 267 -14.67 -7.98 -0.05
C GLU A 267 -14.68 -6.74 -0.96
N ASN A 268 -14.01 -5.68 -0.49
CA ASN A 268 -14.05 -4.36 -1.10
C ASN A 268 -12.66 -3.74 -1.02
N LEU A 269 -12.03 -3.53 -2.18
CA LEU A 269 -10.67 -3.02 -2.29
C LEU A 269 -10.56 -1.54 -1.86
N TRP A 270 -11.66 -0.78 -1.91
CA TRP A 270 -11.69 0.58 -1.35
C TRP A 270 -11.38 0.60 0.15
N THR A 271 -11.69 -0.49 0.87
CA THR A 271 -11.47 -0.55 2.33
C THR A 271 -10.00 -0.43 2.70
N PRO A 272 -9.09 -1.33 2.25
CA PRO A 272 -7.67 -1.18 2.56
C PRO A 272 -7.06 0.07 1.94
N MET A 273 -7.50 0.50 0.74
CA MET A 273 -7.02 1.75 0.12
C MET A 273 -7.28 2.97 0.99
N LEU A 274 -8.51 3.11 1.52
CA LEU A 274 -8.88 4.24 2.37
C LEU A 274 -8.19 4.18 3.74
N ILE A 275 -8.04 2.99 4.32
CA ILE A 275 -7.32 2.83 5.60
C ILE A 275 -5.85 3.20 5.42
N HIS A 276 -5.21 2.73 4.36
CA HIS A 276 -3.82 3.07 4.05
C HIS A 276 -3.66 4.58 3.79
N LEU A 277 -4.57 5.18 3.02
CA LEU A 277 -4.62 6.64 2.79
C LEU A 277 -4.70 7.44 4.09
N ILE A 278 -5.64 7.08 4.96
CA ILE A 278 -5.81 7.74 6.25
C ILE A 278 -4.53 7.56 7.08
N GLY A 279 -3.96 6.37 7.10
CA GLY A 279 -2.72 6.08 7.82
C GLY A 279 -1.55 6.97 7.39
N ASN A 280 -1.31 7.08 6.08
CA ASN A 280 -0.22 7.91 5.56
C ASN A 280 -0.44 9.40 5.84
N LEU A 281 -1.68 9.88 5.71
CA LEU A 281 -2.01 11.27 6.04
C LEU A 281 -1.69 11.62 7.48
N ILE A 282 -2.08 10.75 8.42
CA ILE A 282 -1.86 11.05 9.83
C ILE A 282 -0.40 10.83 10.24
N ALA A 283 0.29 9.85 9.64
CA ALA A 283 1.73 9.67 9.84
C ALA A 283 2.51 10.94 9.44
N LEU A 284 2.17 11.52 8.28
CA LEU A 284 2.78 12.76 7.81
C LEU A 284 2.46 13.96 8.71
N SER A 285 1.22 14.08 9.20
CA SER A 285 0.86 15.19 10.11
C SER A 285 1.58 15.14 11.46
N ASN A 286 2.03 13.94 11.87
CA ASN A 286 2.78 13.75 13.11
C ASN A 286 4.30 13.92 12.91
N GLY A 287 4.75 14.43 11.76
CA GLY A 287 6.18 14.62 11.46
C GLY A 287 6.90 13.32 11.13
N GLY A 288 6.18 12.21 10.93
CA GLY A 288 6.73 10.94 10.49
C GLY A 288 7.07 10.97 9.00
N GLY A 289 8.19 10.38 8.62
CA GLY A 289 8.43 9.94 7.25
C GLY A 289 9.57 10.61 6.49
N LEU A 290 10.34 11.53 7.07
CA LEU A 290 11.55 12.09 6.43
C LEU A 290 12.67 12.26 7.46
N ASP A 291 13.84 11.71 7.15
CA ASP A 291 15.08 11.86 7.93
C ASP A 291 14.95 11.60 9.45
N THR A 292 14.08 10.64 9.82
CA THR A 292 13.79 10.31 11.22
C THR A 292 14.92 9.49 11.83
N ILE A 293 15.34 9.80 13.05
CA ILE A 293 16.28 8.96 13.81
C ILE A 293 15.45 8.01 14.68
N ILE A 294 15.57 6.72 14.40
CA ILE A 294 14.87 5.68 15.17
C ILE A 294 15.83 5.15 16.22
N THR A 295 15.41 5.11 17.47
CA THR A 295 16.18 4.49 18.56
C THR A 295 15.71 3.06 18.83
N LEU A 296 16.49 2.31 19.62
CA LEU A 296 16.07 0.98 20.08
C LEU A 296 14.79 1.05 20.93
N ASN A 297 14.62 2.10 21.74
CA ASN A 297 13.40 2.27 22.54
C ASN A 297 12.19 2.49 21.65
N ASP A 298 12.30 3.32 20.61
CA ASP A 298 11.21 3.56 19.66
C ASP A 298 10.81 2.24 18.98
N LEU A 299 11.79 1.43 18.58
CA LEU A 299 11.54 0.12 17.97
C LEU A 299 10.83 -0.84 18.94
N LEU A 300 11.27 -0.91 20.21
CA LEU A 300 10.64 -1.78 21.20
C LEU A 300 9.21 -1.35 21.53
N ILE A 301 8.96 -0.04 21.60
CA ILE A 301 7.63 0.53 21.78
C ILE A 301 6.76 0.17 20.57
N ALA A 302 7.23 0.40 19.33
CA ALA A 302 6.50 0.05 18.11
C ALA A 302 6.14 -1.45 18.07
N ILE A 303 7.10 -2.34 18.37
CA ILE A 303 6.86 -3.79 18.45
C ILE A 303 5.73 -4.11 19.41
N LEU A 304 5.78 -3.58 20.63
CA LEU A 304 4.77 -3.86 21.64
C LEU A 304 3.39 -3.34 21.22
N PHE A 305 3.31 -2.05 20.87
CA PHE A 305 2.04 -1.40 20.57
C PHE A 305 1.39 -1.96 19.32
N GLU A 306 2.10 -2.05 18.19
CA GLU A 306 1.53 -2.53 16.94
C GLU A 306 1.12 -4.01 17.01
N SER A 307 1.93 -4.82 17.70
CA SER A 307 1.61 -6.24 17.89
C SER A 307 0.32 -6.41 18.68
N VAL A 308 0.16 -5.65 19.78
CA VAL A 308 -1.05 -5.70 20.62
C VAL A 308 -2.27 -5.17 19.87
N LEU A 309 -2.13 -4.13 19.06
CA LEU A 309 -3.25 -3.51 18.35
C LEU A 309 -3.72 -4.33 17.14
N TYR A 310 -2.81 -4.89 16.34
CA TYR A 310 -3.17 -5.50 15.06
C TYR A 310 -3.12 -7.03 15.02
N LEU A 311 -2.21 -7.70 15.74
CA LEU A 311 -2.11 -9.17 15.66
C LEU A 311 -3.34 -9.92 16.20
N PRO A 312 -4.13 -9.42 17.18
CA PRO A 312 -5.36 -10.09 17.60
C PRO A 312 -6.35 -10.37 16.46
N PHE A 313 -6.30 -9.58 15.36
CA PHE A 313 -7.15 -9.82 14.19
C PHE A 313 -6.86 -11.15 13.49
N LEU A 314 -5.68 -11.77 13.67
CA LEU A 314 -5.39 -13.13 13.16
C LEU A 314 -6.35 -14.21 13.71
N PHE A 315 -6.97 -13.95 14.87
CA PHE A 315 -7.95 -14.85 15.49
C PHE A 315 -9.38 -14.63 14.99
N ALA A 316 -9.62 -13.58 14.18
CA ALA A 316 -10.92 -13.29 13.60
C ALA A 316 -11.41 -14.45 12.72
N LYS A 317 -12.74 -14.62 12.68
CA LYS A 317 -13.38 -15.73 11.95
C LYS A 317 -12.97 -15.80 10.46
N VAL A 318 -12.72 -14.66 9.82
CA VAL A 318 -12.33 -14.60 8.39
C VAL A 318 -11.00 -15.28 8.10
N TYR A 319 -10.09 -15.35 9.08
CA TYR A 319 -8.79 -16.02 8.96
C TYR A 319 -8.83 -17.51 9.28
N ARG A 320 -9.96 -18.04 9.73
CA ARG A 320 -10.08 -19.48 9.99
C ARG A 320 -10.04 -20.24 8.65
N PRO A 321 -9.41 -21.43 8.62
CA PRO A 321 -9.49 -22.32 7.47
C PRO A 321 -10.96 -22.62 7.15
N ASN A 322 -11.33 -22.62 5.88
CA ASN A 322 -12.61 -23.16 5.47
C ASN A 322 -12.56 -24.70 5.57
N LYS A 323 -13.71 -25.38 5.68
CA LYS A 323 -13.76 -26.86 5.69
C LYS A 323 -13.11 -27.46 4.43
N ASP A 324 -13.16 -26.74 3.32
CA ASP A 324 -12.57 -27.16 2.03
C ASP A 324 -11.03 -27.01 2.01
N ASP A 325 -10.44 -26.16 2.86
CA ASP A 325 -8.98 -26.02 2.99
C ASP A 325 -8.36 -27.24 3.71
N ILE A 326 -9.17 -28.03 4.42
CA ILE A 326 -8.75 -29.22 5.17
C ILE A 326 -8.74 -30.48 4.27
N GLY A 327 -9.42 -30.43 3.12
CA GLY A 327 -9.47 -31.53 2.14
C GLY A 327 -8.26 -31.59 1.19
N VAL A 328 -7.37 -30.60 1.23
CA VAL A 328 -6.07 -30.63 0.54
C VAL A 328 -5.01 -31.16 1.51
N SER A 329 -5.32 -32.29 2.16
CA SER A 329 -4.31 -33.08 2.87
C SER A 329 -3.61 -33.97 1.85
N ILE A 330 -2.30 -33.75 1.72
CA ILE A 330 -1.25 -34.77 1.51
C ILE A 330 -1.70 -35.93 0.61
N ASP A 331 -1.46 -35.84 -0.70
CA ASP A 331 -1.09 -37.01 -1.49
C ASP A 331 -0.36 -36.57 -2.78
N ASN A 332 0.83 -37.16 -2.92
CA ASN A 332 1.86 -37.09 -3.98
C ASN A 332 2.94 -35.99 -3.87
#